data_AF-A9LCU1-F1
#
_entry.id   AF-A9LCU1-F1
#
_cell.length_a   1.000
_cell.length_b   1.000
_cell.length_c   1.000
_cell.angle_alpha   90.00
_cell.angle_beta   90.00
_cell.angle_gamma   90.00
#
_symmetry.space_group_name_H-M   'P 1'
#
loop_
_entity.id
_entity.type
_entity.pdbx_description
1 polymer ?
#
loop_
_entity_poly.entity_id
_entity_poly.type
_entity_poly.pdbx_seq_one_letter_code
_entity_poly.pdbx_strand_id
1 'polypeptide(L)'
;PDNLSIIDIPLDPNTIEQIMPGSGNGASGKASFLYLETAIAHTLEGKFQGIVTAPIAKSCWKAAGYSYPGQTEVLAKKAKIERFGMLFVGRSPYTGWTLRTLLATTHIPLNHVSQTLTPQLMSLKLDLLIN
;
A
#
# COMPACT_ATOMS: atom_id res chain seq x y z
N PRO A 1 21.71 0.82 -9.74
CA PRO A 1 21.11 0.86 -11.08
C PRO A 1 21.50 2.18 -11.76
N ASP A 2 22.29 2.10 -12.82
CA ASP A 2 22.93 3.27 -13.43
C ASP A 2 21.99 4.08 -14.34
N ASN A 3 20.76 3.58 -14.55
CA ASN A 3 19.72 4.28 -15.29
C ASN A 3 18.35 4.00 -14.66
N LEU A 4 17.64 5.06 -14.25
CA LEU A 4 16.30 4.98 -13.68
C LEU A 4 15.38 5.88 -14.52
N SER A 5 14.34 5.30 -15.12
CA SER A 5 13.33 6.07 -15.84
C SER A 5 12.44 6.79 -14.83
N ILE A 6 12.39 8.12 -14.92
CA ILE A 6 11.56 8.97 -14.06
C ILE A 6 10.36 9.44 -14.87
N ILE A 7 9.17 9.31 -14.29
CA ILE A 7 7.94 9.87 -14.83
C ILE A 7 7.53 11.01 -13.90
N ASP A 8 7.60 12.23 -14.42
CA ASP A 8 7.13 13.41 -13.70
C ASP A 8 5.60 13.43 -13.71
N ILE A 9 5.02 13.47 -12.51
CA ILE A 9 3.58 13.63 -12.33
C ILE A 9 3.31 15.11 -12.09
N PRO A 10 2.60 15.80 -12.99
CA PRO A 10 2.40 17.24 -12.87
C PRO A 10 1.59 17.58 -11.63
N LEU A 11 2.11 18.51 -10.84
CA LEU A 11 1.43 19.13 -9.70
C LEU A 11 1.20 20.60 -10.02
N ASP A 12 0.12 21.17 -9.52
CA ASP A 12 -0.08 22.62 -9.65
C ASP A 12 1.02 23.39 -8.89
N PRO A 13 1.49 24.55 -9.41
CA PRO A 13 2.60 25.30 -8.81
C PRO A 13 2.40 25.60 -7.32
N ASN A 14 1.17 25.94 -6.93
CA ASN A 14 0.82 26.22 -5.54
C ASN A 14 1.02 25.01 -4.62
N THR A 15 0.70 23.79 -5.08
CA THR A 15 0.99 22.56 -4.34
C THR A 15 2.50 22.36 -4.18
N ILE A 16 3.29 22.61 -5.23
CA ILE A 16 4.75 22.44 -5.19
C ILE A 16 5.39 23.40 -4.17
N GLU A 17 5.02 24.68 -4.21
CA GLU A 17 5.56 25.73 -3.33
C GLU A 17 5.28 25.45 -1.84
N GLN A 18 4.20 24.74 -1.54
CA GLN A 18 3.83 24.41 -0.17
C GLN A 18 4.56 23.17 0.37
N ILE A 19 5.21 22.35 -0.46
CA ILE A 19 5.90 21.15 0.02
C ILE A 19 7.20 21.53 0.73
N MET A 20 7.30 21.17 2.01
CA MET A 20 8.50 21.39 2.83
C MET A 20 9.14 20.05 3.21
N PRO A 21 10.37 19.75 2.76
CA PRO A 21 11.09 18.56 3.20
C PRO A 21 11.19 18.47 4.73
N GLY A 22 10.90 17.29 5.28
CA GLY A 22 10.90 17.06 6.73
C GLY A 22 9.63 17.51 7.48
N SER A 23 8.70 18.23 6.82
CA SER A 23 7.45 18.70 7.42
C SER A 23 6.24 18.34 6.56
N GLY A 24 5.58 17.24 6.91
CA GLY A 24 4.41 16.74 6.19
C GLY A 24 3.19 17.67 6.33
N ASN A 25 2.48 17.88 5.22
CA ASN A 25 1.32 18.78 5.13
C ASN A 25 0.32 18.32 4.05
N GLY A 26 -0.76 19.09 3.83
CA GLY A 26 -1.75 18.77 2.81
C GLY A 26 -1.19 18.70 1.38
N ALA A 27 -0.23 19.57 1.03
CA ALA A 27 0.38 19.58 -0.29
C ALA A 27 1.20 18.30 -0.58
N SER A 28 2.06 17.90 0.35
CA SER A 28 2.81 16.63 0.27
C SER A 28 1.89 15.41 0.36
N GLY A 29 0.79 15.51 1.12
CA GLY A 29 -0.28 14.51 1.14
C GLY A 29 -0.93 14.34 -0.24
N LYS A 30 -1.29 15.44 -0.89
CA LYS A 30 -1.86 15.46 -2.25
C LYS A 30 -0.90 14.87 -3.29
N ALA A 31 0.36 15.29 -3.26
CA ALA A 31 1.40 14.79 -4.16
C ALA A 31 1.56 13.27 -4.04
N SER A 32 1.79 12.76 -2.82
CA SER A 32 1.98 11.33 -2.59
C SER A 32 0.75 10.48 -2.94
N PHE A 33 -0.46 11.00 -2.74
CA PHE A 33 -1.68 10.31 -3.15
C PHE A 33 -1.78 10.21 -4.68
N LEU A 34 -1.50 11.31 -5.39
CA LEU A 34 -1.52 11.34 -6.86
C LEU A 34 -0.47 10.40 -7.48
N TYR A 35 0.72 10.32 -6.88
CA TYR A 35 1.75 9.39 -7.33
C TYR A 35 1.30 7.93 -7.20
N LEU A 36 0.69 7.58 -6.07
CA LEU A 36 0.13 6.24 -5.88
C LEU A 36 -1.01 5.97 -6.88
N GLU A 37 -1.93 6.91 -7.05
CA GLU A 37 -3.04 6.77 -8.00
C GLU A 37 -2.55 6.56 -9.43
N THR A 38 -1.54 7.30 -9.85
CA THR A 38 -0.95 7.16 -11.20
C THR A 38 -0.23 5.83 -11.37
N ALA A 39 0.54 5.40 -10.37
CA ALA A 39 1.20 4.08 -10.39
C ALA A 39 0.18 2.94 -10.50
N ILE A 40 -0.95 3.05 -9.78
CA ILE A 40 -2.06 2.09 -9.88
C ILE A 40 -2.65 2.08 -11.29
N ALA A 41 -3.00 3.25 -11.82
CA ALA A 41 -3.60 3.36 -13.14
C ALA A 41 -2.72 2.74 -14.23
N HIS A 42 -1.43 3.09 -14.27
CA HIS A 42 -0.51 2.54 -15.27
C HIS A 42 -0.23 1.04 -15.10
N THR A 43 -0.23 0.54 -13.87
CA THR A 43 -0.11 -0.92 -13.62
C THR A 43 -1.35 -1.65 -14.13
N LEU A 44 -2.55 -1.12 -13.89
CA LEU A 44 -3.81 -1.69 -14.38
C LEU A 44 -3.94 -1.59 -15.91
N GLU A 45 -3.35 -0.58 -16.54
CA GLU A 45 -3.21 -0.46 -18.00
C GLU A 45 -2.19 -1.44 -18.60
N GLY A 46 -1.47 -2.20 -17.77
CA GLY A 46 -0.45 -3.15 -18.22
C GLY A 46 0.90 -2.52 -18.58
N LYS A 47 1.12 -1.23 -18.27
CA LYS A 47 2.41 -0.55 -18.50
C LYS A 47 3.50 -0.98 -17.51
N PHE A 48 3.10 -1.46 -16.33
CA PHE A 48 3.98 -1.96 -15.28
C PHE A 48 3.49 -3.29 -14.74
N GLN A 49 4.42 -4.13 -14.27
CA GLN A 49 4.14 -5.47 -13.74
C GLN A 49 3.90 -5.48 -12.22
N GLY A 50 4.17 -4.38 -11.53
CA GLY A 50 4.01 -4.29 -10.09
C GLY A 50 4.34 -2.90 -9.55
N ILE A 51 4.01 -2.69 -8.28
CA ILE A 51 4.18 -1.41 -7.59
C ILE A 51 5.01 -1.65 -6.33
N VAL A 52 6.08 -0.88 -6.17
CA VAL A 52 6.81 -0.76 -4.90
C VAL A 52 6.52 0.62 -4.35
N THR A 53 5.95 0.69 -3.14
CA THR A 53 5.55 1.96 -2.54
C THR A 53 6.60 2.47 -1.55
N ALA A 54 6.88 3.77 -1.62
CA ALA A 54 7.55 4.49 -0.55
C ALA A 54 6.58 4.71 0.63
N PRO A 55 7.09 4.94 1.86
CA PRO A 55 6.23 5.26 3.01
C PRO A 55 5.44 6.56 2.80
N ILE A 56 4.23 6.62 3.35
CA ILE A 56 3.36 7.80 3.34
C ILE A 56 2.95 8.20 4.75
N ALA A 57 2.55 9.46 4.92
CA ALA A 57 1.93 9.96 6.14
C ALA A 57 0.41 10.04 5.99
N LYS A 58 -0.31 9.14 6.68
CA LYS A 58 -1.79 9.08 6.66
C LYS A 58 -2.45 10.37 7.13
N SER A 59 -1.83 11.06 8.09
CA SER A 59 -2.27 12.38 8.57
C SER A 59 -2.23 13.44 7.46
N CYS A 60 -1.21 13.40 6.61
CA CYS A 60 -1.05 14.32 5.48
C CYS A 60 -2.07 14.03 4.38
N TRP A 61 -2.35 12.75 4.09
CA TRP A 61 -3.46 12.36 3.21
C TRP A 61 -4.79 12.90 3.71
N LYS A 62 -5.09 12.73 5.01
CA LYS A 62 -6.30 13.27 5.62
C LYS A 62 -6.37 14.80 5.49
N ALA A 63 -5.27 15.50 5.74
CA ALA A 63 -5.18 16.95 5.58
C ALA A 63 -5.38 17.41 4.13
N ALA A 64 -5.04 16.56 3.16
CA ALA A 64 -5.27 16.77 1.73
C ALA A 64 -6.69 16.38 1.27
N GLY A 65 -7.56 15.92 2.17
CA GLY A 65 -8.93 15.49 1.87
C GLY A 65 -9.09 14.02 1.50
N TYR A 66 -8.03 13.21 1.58
CA TYR A 66 -8.07 11.77 1.30
C TYR A 66 -8.22 10.96 2.59
N SER A 67 -9.43 10.46 2.85
CA SER A 67 -9.72 9.62 4.00
C SER A 67 -9.59 8.14 3.65
N TYR A 68 -8.37 7.61 3.76
CA TYR A 68 -8.08 6.18 3.60
C TYR A 68 -7.31 5.63 4.81
N PRO A 69 -7.58 4.38 5.24
CA PRO A 69 -6.84 3.74 6.32
C PRO A 69 -5.36 3.52 5.99
N GLY A 70 -5.01 3.40 4.70
CA GLY A 70 -3.65 3.13 4.23
C GLY A 70 -3.59 2.93 2.71
N GLN A 71 -2.38 2.61 2.24
CA GLN A 71 -2.12 2.38 0.81
C GLN A 71 -2.82 1.11 0.30
N THR A 72 -2.87 0.05 1.12
CA THR A 72 -3.51 -1.23 0.78
C THR A 72 -4.98 -1.04 0.41
N GLU A 73 -5.71 -0.20 1.16
CA GLU A 73 -7.13 0.05 0.91
C GLU A 73 -7.34 0.90 -0.37
N VAL A 74 -6.42 1.82 -0.68
CA VAL A 74 -6.45 2.56 -1.94
C VAL A 74 -6.24 1.63 -3.12
N LEU A 75 -5.20 0.77 -3.05
CA LEU A 75 -4.89 -0.25 -4.05
C LEU A 75 -6.09 -1.16 -4.30
N ALA A 76 -6.64 -1.76 -3.25
CA ALA A 76 -7.80 -2.65 -3.34
C ALA A 76 -9.00 -1.96 -3.98
N LYS A 77 -9.34 -0.74 -3.52
CA LYS A 77 -10.49 0.01 -4.06
C LYS A 77 -10.31 0.38 -5.53
N LYS A 78 -9.13 0.86 -5.93
CA LYS A 78 -8.85 1.27 -7.32
C LYS A 78 -8.74 0.07 -8.26
N ALA A 79 -8.20 -1.05 -7.79
CA ALA A 79 -8.16 -2.31 -8.53
C ALA A 79 -9.49 -3.08 -8.51
N LYS A 80 -10.50 -2.60 -7.77
CA LYS A 80 -11.81 -3.26 -7.57
C LYS A 80 -11.67 -4.68 -7.02
N ILE A 81 -10.73 -4.86 -6.09
CA ILE A 81 -10.46 -6.14 -5.42
C ILE A 81 -10.96 -6.08 -3.98
N GLU A 82 -11.83 -7.01 -3.62
CA GLU A 82 -12.33 -7.16 -2.25
C GLU A 82 -11.51 -8.19 -1.45
N ARG A 83 -10.92 -9.17 -2.13
CA ARG A 83 -10.14 -10.24 -1.53
C ARG A 83 -8.65 -9.90 -1.57
N PHE A 84 -8.12 -9.38 -0.45
CA PHE A 84 -6.69 -9.11 -0.29
C PHE A 84 -6.19 -9.48 1.11
N GLY A 85 -4.86 -9.55 1.25
CA GLY A 85 -4.20 -9.94 2.49
C GLY A 85 -2.84 -9.27 2.65
N MET A 86 -2.37 -9.21 3.91
CA MET A 86 -1.03 -8.77 4.23
C MET A 86 -0.11 -9.99 4.31
N LEU A 87 0.95 -9.98 3.51
CA LEU A 87 1.95 -11.04 3.43
C LEU A 87 3.33 -10.47 3.78
N PHE A 88 4.08 -11.18 4.61
CA PHE A 88 5.49 -10.93 4.87
C PHE A 88 6.33 -11.99 4.17
N VAL A 89 7.37 -11.55 3.47
CA VAL A 89 8.35 -12.43 2.84
C VAL A 89 9.73 -12.02 3.32
N GLY A 90 10.47 -12.98 3.88
CA GLY A 90 11.83 -12.74 4.38
C GLY A 90 12.72 -13.93 4.05
N ARG A 91 13.95 -13.66 3.61
CA ARG A 91 14.95 -14.69 3.35
C ARG A 91 16.09 -14.57 4.35
N SER A 92 16.38 -15.65 5.06
CA SER A 92 17.51 -15.72 5.98
C SER A 92 18.82 -15.56 5.21
N PRO A 93 19.70 -14.61 5.58
CA PRO A 93 21.01 -14.49 4.95
C PRO A 93 21.97 -15.60 5.37
N TYR A 94 21.68 -16.31 6.48
CA TYR A 94 22.56 -17.36 7.02
C TYR A 94 22.21 -18.75 6.47
N THR A 95 20.92 -19.05 6.34
CA THR A 95 20.44 -20.39 5.93
C THR A 95 19.85 -20.39 4.53
N GLY A 96 19.61 -19.22 3.93
CA GLY A 96 18.94 -19.09 2.64
C GLY A 96 17.45 -19.42 2.67
N TRP A 97 16.90 -19.86 3.81
CA TRP A 97 15.50 -20.24 3.97
C TRP A 97 14.57 -19.03 3.79
N THR A 98 13.44 -19.23 3.11
CA THR A 98 12.45 -18.17 2.85
C THR A 98 11.20 -18.40 3.68
N LEU A 99 10.91 -17.46 4.58
CA LEU A 99 9.65 -17.38 5.29
C LEU A 99 8.62 -16.63 4.43
N ARG A 100 7.42 -17.20 4.30
CA ARG A 100 6.25 -16.54 3.73
C ARG A 100 5.10 -16.65 4.73
N THR A 101 4.63 -15.53 5.23
CA THR A 101 3.61 -15.50 6.30
C THR A 101 2.49 -14.55 5.91
N LEU A 102 1.30 -15.09 5.68
CA LEU A 102 0.08 -14.30 5.50
C LEU A 102 -0.66 -14.18 6.82
N LEU A 103 -1.15 -12.98 7.13
CA LEU A 103 -1.88 -12.73 8.36
C LEU A 103 -3.38 -13.03 8.17
N ALA A 104 -3.93 -13.90 9.02
CA ALA A 104 -5.37 -14.15 9.07
C ALA A 104 -6.15 -12.91 9.52
N THR A 105 -5.64 -12.24 10.56
CA THR A 105 -6.12 -10.95 11.09
C THR A 105 -4.97 -9.96 11.14
N THR A 106 -5.23 -8.67 10.92
CA THR A 106 -4.21 -7.62 10.99
C THR A 106 -4.31 -6.84 12.31
N HIS A 107 -4.59 -5.54 12.27
CA HIS A 107 -4.55 -4.65 13.42
C HIS A 107 -5.90 -4.66 14.15
N ILE A 108 -6.12 -5.67 14.99
CA ILE A 108 -7.28 -5.76 15.89
C ILE A 108 -6.83 -5.98 17.34
N PRO A 109 -7.65 -5.62 18.34
CA PRO A 109 -7.39 -5.95 19.74
C PRO A 109 -7.16 -7.45 19.94
N LEU A 110 -6.22 -7.84 20.81
CA LEU A 110 -5.85 -9.24 20.99
C LEU A 110 -7.03 -10.12 21.44
N ASN A 111 -7.90 -9.61 22.31
CA ASN A 111 -9.10 -10.30 22.77
C ASN A 111 -10.16 -10.51 21.67
N HIS A 112 -10.08 -9.81 20.54
CA HIS A 112 -10.98 -10.00 19.40
C HIS A 112 -10.48 -11.07 18.43
N VAL A 113 -9.22 -11.51 18.53
CA VAL A 113 -8.62 -12.45 17.58
C VAL A 113 -9.40 -13.76 17.55
N SER A 114 -9.62 -14.39 18.70
CA SER A 114 -10.33 -15.69 18.78
C SER A 114 -11.76 -15.61 18.25
N GLN A 115 -12.43 -14.47 18.41
CA GLN A 115 -13.79 -14.24 17.93
C GLN A 115 -13.85 -13.98 16.42
N THR A 116 -12.79 -13.40 15.85
CA THR A 116 -12.69 -13.06 14.42
C THR A 116 -12.31 -14.27 13.56
N LEU A 117 -11.59 -15.24 14.14
CA LEU A 117 -11.14 -16.44 13.45
C LEU A 117 -12.32 -17.39 13.20
N THR A 118 -12.85 -17.34 11.97
CA THR A 118 -13.92 -18.24 11.49
C THR A 118 -13.37 -19.20 10.42
N PRO A 119 -13.98 -20.38 10.23
CA PRO A 119 -13.60 -21.30 9.15
C PRO A 119 -13.62 -20.63 7.76
N GLN A 120 -14.58 -19.73 7.52
CA GLN A 120 -14.71 -18.99 6.27
C GLN A 120 -13.54 -18.02 6.06
N LEU A 121 -13.16 -17.26 7.10
CA LEU A 121 -11.99 -16.39 7.06
C LEU A 121 -10.70 -17.20 6.82
N MET A 122 -10.55 -18.34 7.51
CA MET A 122 -9.38 -19.21 7.35
C MET A 122 -9.27 -19.75 5.92
N SER A 123 -10.37 -20.23 5.36
CA SER A 123 -10.41 -20.73 3.97
C SER A 123 -10.03 -19.62 2.99
N LEU A 124 -10.62 -18.42 3.13
CA LEU A 124 -10.29 -17.25 2.32
C LEU A 124 -8.79 -16.91 2.37
N LYS A 125 -8.19 -16.93 3.57
CA LYS A 125 -6.79 -16.54 3.79
C LYS A 125 -5.81 -17.59 3.28
N LEU A 126 -6.12 -18.88 3.46
CA LEU A 126 -5.35 -19.98 2.90
C LEU A 126 -5.41 -19.98 1.37
N ASP A 127 -6.59 -19.76 0.79
CA ASP A 127 -6.76 -19.64 -0.65
C ASP A 127 -5.89 -18.52 -1.23
N LEU A 128 -5.85 -17.35 -0.57
CA LEU A 128 -5.01 -16.21 -0.96
C LEU A 128 -3.50 -16.46 -0.83
N LEU A 129 -3.08 -17.41 0.01
CA LEU A 129 -1.66 -17.73 0.19
C LEU A 129 -1.19 -18.77 -0.83
N ILE A 130 -2.07 -19.66 -1.25
CA ILE A 130 -1.74 -20.82 -2.08
C ILE A 130 -1.97 -20.55 -3.57
N ASN A 131 -3.03 -19.82 -3.93
CA ASN A 131 -3.45 -19.55 -5.31
C ASN A 131 -3.17 -18.10 -5.70
#